data_AF-A0A2V5WWH9-F1
#
_entry.id   AF-A0A2V5WWH9-F1
#
_cell.length_a   1.000
_cell.length_b   1.000
_cell.length_c   1.000
_cell.angle_alpha   90.00
_cell.angle_beta   90.00
_cell.angle_gamma   90.00
#
_symmetry.space_group_name_H-M   'P 1'
#
loop_
_entity.id
_entity.type
_entity.pdbx_description
1 polymer ?
#
loop_
_entity_poly.entity_id
_entity_poly.type
_entity_poly.pdbx_seq_one_letter_code
_entity_poly.pdbx_strand_id
1 'polypeptide(L)'
;MGYSSPVVQEGRLFLTDVVAAQPIIHERTLCLSARSGKRIWMTQHDATPPEWFFSPAQLRGPGATPILHGGRVYGLSMFSVLKCLDARTGTVLWKRDLVAEYQLPPSSLDASPLIDNNLLILSIGGRPGAGVVALDLSTGREVWRALSESATWSSPVIISAGGTRQLIVWMRESVTSLNPTTGAVYWREPTVSGGSPGFSAVSMPVLRGDRLLISGLMFQLDQTKPAGKVLWPDTPSGTRRILSDTSTPLFRDDFIYSPRSGGTFVCLEAETGRERWQTNAITGLRRGASVHFIPNGSSLFLYTDRGDLIRAELTPSGYRELDRAHLIDPTSPLFEDKFAWSAPSMANRNLFVRNDQELRCYSMAGNSRPSRRESKR
;
A
#
# COMPACT_ATOMS: atom_id res chain seq x y z
N MET A 1 3.62 9.13 14.58
CA MET A 1 3.48 9.40 13.12
C MET A 1 3.71 8.12 12.33
N GLY A 2 2.97 7.91 11.23
CA GLY A 2 3.16 6.73 10.35
C GLY A 2 1.95 6.45 9.46
N TYR A 3 2.21 5.91 8.27
CA TYR A 3 1.22 5.60 7.23
C TYR A 3 0.99 4.10 7.03
N SER A 4 1.76 3.25 7.72
CA SER A 4 1.63 1.80 7.64
C SER A 4 0.25 1.32 8.12
N SER A 5 -0.30 0.33 7.41
CA SER A 5 -1.59 -0.24 7.77
C SER A 5 -1.46 -1.06 9.06
N PRO A 6 -2.43 -1.03 9.99
CA PRO A 6 -2.41 -1.88 11.18
C PRO A 6 -2.62 -3.36 10.82
N VAL A 7 -1.66 -4.25 11.08
CA VAL A 7 -1.84 -5.67 10.76
C VAL A 7 -2.37 -6.43 11.97
N VAL A 8 -3.46 -7.18 11.80
CA VAL A 8 -4.12 -7.88 12.90
C VAL A 8 -4.10 -9.40 12.69
N GLN A 9 -3.56 -10.13 13.66
CA GLN A 9 -3.54 -11.59 13.67
C GLN A 9 -3.73 -12.10 15.10
N GLU A 10 -4.60 -13.10 15.28
CA GLU A 10 -4.77 -13.81 16.56
C GLU A 10 -5.01 -12.88 17.77
N GLY A 11 -5.80 -11.82 17.59
CA GLY A 11 -6.12 -10.85 18.65
C GLY A 11 -4.98 -9.88 19.00
N ARG A 12 -3.90 -9.88 18.23
CA ARG A 12 -2.81 -8.91 18.31
C ARG A 12 -2.82 -7.98 17.10
N LEU A 13 -2.41 -6.74 17.32
CA LEU A 13 -2.27 -5.72 16.29
C LEU A 13 -0.81 -5.28 16.22
N PHE A 14 -0.25 -5.21 15.03
CA PHE A 14 1.13 -4.85 14.75
C PHE A 14 1.17 -3.56 13.93
N LEU A 15 2.08 -2.66 14.30
CA LEU A 15 2.18 -1.35 13.69
C LEU A 15 3.62 -0.83 13.72
N THR A 16 3.97 0.02 12.76
CA THR A 16 5.21 0.81 12.79
C THR A 16 4.90 2.29 12.97
N ASP A 17 5.74 2.98 13.76
CA ASP A 17 5.64 4.42 13.91
C ASP A 17 6.99 5.06 14.24
N VAL A 18 6.98 6.40 14.21
CA VAL A 18 8.09 7.25 14.63
C VAL A 18 7.64 8.21 15.72
N VAL A 19 8.50 8.37 16.73
CA VAL A 19 8.46 9.47 17.71
C VAL A 19 9.67 10.37 17.46
N ALA A 20 9.42 11.63 17.13
CA ALA A 20 10.48 12.62 16.94
C ALA A 20 10.95 13.18 18.28
N ALA A 21 12.27 13.19 18.50
CA ALA A 21 12.92 13.71 19.70
C ALA A 21 14.25 14.36 19.30
N GLN A 22 14.18 15.58 18.74
CA GLN A 22 15.33 16.26 18.14
C GLN A 22 16.58 16.24 19.06
N PRO A 23 17.77 15.85 18.54
CA PRO A 23 18.11 15.63 17.12
C PRO A 23 17.89 14.22 16.59
N ILE A 24 17.31 13.32 17.39
CA ILE A 24 17.09 11.93 17.00
C ILE A 24 15.61 11.64 16.74
N ILE A 25 15.34 10.45 16.23
CA ILE A 25 14.01 9.87 16.21
C ILE A 25 14.05 8.47 16.78
N HIS A 26 12.92 8.05 17.33
CA HIS A 26 12.69 6.69 17.77
C HIS A 26 11.78 6.01 16.76
N GLU A 27 12.34 5.08 15.99
CA GLU A 27 11.57 4.27 15.05
C GLU A 27 11.18 2.94 15.72
N ARG A 28 9.87 2.65 15.76
CA ARG A 28 9.32 1.60 16.60
C ARG A 28 8.49 0.62 15.80
N THR A 29 8.55 -0.65 16.20
CA THR A 29 7.57 -1.68 15.86
C THR A 29 6.81 -2.03 17.13
N LEU A 30 5.49 -1.96 17.07
CA LEU A 30 4.58 -2.11 18.19
C LEU A 30 3.78 -3.39 18.02
N CYS A 31 3.52 -4.08 19.14
CA CYS A 31 2.46 -5.06 19.23
C CYS A 31 1.49 -4.66 20.33
N LEU A 32 0.22 -4.54 19.98
CA LEU A 32 -0.87 -4.15 20.86
C LEU A 32 -1.88 -5.30 20.96
N SER A 33 -2.59 -5.37 22.07
CA SER A 33 -3.83 -6.14 22.15
C SER A 33 -4.86 -5.51 21.22
N ALA A 34 -5.35 -6.25 20.22
CA ALA A 34 -6.36 -5.75 19.29
C ALA A 34 -7.71 -5.45 19.98
N ARG A 35 -7.95 -6.07 21.14
CA ARG A 35 -9.16 -5.84 21.95
C ARG A 35 -9.08 -4.58 22.79
N SER A 36 -7.94 -4.34 23.45
CA SER A 36 -7.84 -3.31 24.49
C SER A 36 -6.93 -2.14 24.13
N GLY A 37 -6.22 -2.21 23.00
CA GLY A 37 -5.22 -1.22 22.59
C GLY A 37 -3.94 -1.20 23.46
N LYS A 38 -3.90 -1.99 24.55
CA LYS A 38 -2.75 -2.04 25.46
C LYS A 38 -1.54 -2.63 24.76
N ARG A 39 -0.39 -1.97 24.90
CA ARG A 39 0.90 -2.45 24.38
C ARG A 39 1.29 -3.76 25.05
N ILE A 40 1.56 -4.78 24.24
CA ILE A 40 2.12 -6.07 24.64
C ILE A 40 3.64 -5.96 24.64
N TRP A 41 4.22 -5.52 23.54
CA TRP A 41 5.65 -5.25 23.41
C TRP A 41 5.92 -4.11 22.44
N MET A 42 7.14 -3.58 22.50
CA MET A 42 7.65 -2.57 21.56
C MET A 42 9.14 -2.80 21.35
N THR A 43 9.53 -2.79 20.08
CA THR A 43 10.93 -2.83 19.67
C THR A 43 11.27 -1.50 19.04
N GLN A 44 12.21 -0.80 19.64
CA GLN A 44 12.64 0.53 19.22
C GLN A 44 14.08 0.48 18.73
N HIS A 45 14.41 1.40 17.83
CA HIS A 45 15.79 1.84 17.64
C HIS A 45 15.82 3.32 17.34
N ASP A 46 16.96 3.92 17.62
CA ASP A 46 17.18 5.34 17.39
C ASP A 46 17.83 5.53 16.02
N ALA A 47 17.44 6.59 15.33
CA ALA A 47 18.02 7.00 14.08
C ALA A 47 18.26 8.51 14.09
N THR A 48 19.28 8.95 13.37
CA THR A 48 19.55 10.36 13.12
C THR A 48 19.07 10.69 11.72
N PRO A 49 17.89 11.29 11.55
CA PRO A 49 17.39 11.63 10.24
C PRO A 49 18.18 12.84 9.68
N PRO A 50 18.11 13.08 8.37
CA PRO A 50 18.56 14.35 7.80
C PRO A 50 17.81 15.54 8.43
N GLU A 51 18.45 16.70 8.49
CA GLU A 51 17.91 17.91 9.12
C GLU A 51 16.52 18.30 8.58
N TRP A 52 16.28 18.12 7.27
CA TRP A 52 15.01 18.41 6.63
C TRP A 52 13.82 17.66 7.23
N PHE A 53 14.04 16.51 7.90
CA PHE A 53 12.98 15.71 8.51
C PHE A 53 12.22 16.49 9.59
N PHE A 54 12.91 17.34 10.36
CA PHE A 54 12.29 18.12 11.44
C PHE A 54 11.51 19.34 10.93
N SER A 55 11.47 19.58 9.62
CA SER A 55 10.59 20.59 9.03
C SER A 55 9.14 20.15 9.16
N PRO A 56 8.22 20.97 9.69
CA PRO A 56 6.81 20.57 9.92
C PRO A 56 6.10 20.01 8.67
N ALA A 57 6.43 20.51 7.47
CA ALA A 57 5.87 20.04 6.21
C ALA A 57 6.44 18.68 5.73
N GLN A 58 7.50 18.19 6.34
CA GLN A 58 8.20 16.94 5.98
C GLN A 58 8.04 15.84 7.04
N LEU A 59 7.53 16.19 8.23
CA LEU A 59 7.26 15.25 9.31
C LEU A 59 6.30 14.17 8.83
N ARG A 60 6.82 12.95 8.77
CA ARG A 60 6.09 11.74 8.40
C ARG A 60 6.63 10.55 9.18
N GLY A 61 5.93 9.42 9.11
CA GLY A 61 6.44 8.16 9.63
C GLY A 61 6.53 7.08 8.54
N PRO A 62 6.84 5.84 8.92
CA PRO A 62 6.99 4.73 7.98
C PRO A 62 5.67 4.44 7.25
N GLY A 63 5.75 4.29 5.93
CA GLY A 63 4.61 3.88 5.09
C GLY A 63 4.55 2.39 4.80
N ALA A 64 5.69 1.68 4.82
CA ALA A 64 5.71 0.24 4.59
C ALA A 64 4.93 -0.52 5.67
N THR A 65 3.95 -1.32 5.24
CA THR A 65 3.14 -2.15 6.15
C THR A 65 3.96 -3.35 6.60
N PRO A 66 4.08 -3.61 7.92
CA PRO A 66 4.80 -4.79 8.40
C PRO A 66 4.09 -6.08 7.99
N ILE A 67 4.83 -7.17 7.76
CA ILE A 67 4.25 -8.46 7.37
C ILE A 67 4.42 -9.48 8.47
N LEU A 68 3.37 -10.27 8.72
CA LEU A 68 3.42 -11.44 9.59
C LEU A 68 3.54 -12.72 8.79
N HIS A 69 4.47 -13.58 9.18
CA HIS A 69 4.62 -14.91 8.60
C HIS A 69 5.35 -15.85 9.57
N GLY A 70 4.83 -17.07 9.77
CA GLY A 70 5.50 -18.10 10.56
C GLY A 70 5.87 -17.67 11.99
N GLY A 71 5.02 -16.89 12.66
CA GLY A 71 5.29 -16.39 14.01
C GLY A 71 6.32 -15.25 14.08
N ARG A 72 6.64 -14.62 12.94
CA ARG A 72 7.59 -13.52 12.83
C ARG A 72 6.92 -12.26 12.27
N VAL A 73 7.47 -11.10 12.62
CA VAL A 73 7.11 -9.80 12.06
C VAL A 73 8.29 -9.24 11.28
N TYR A 74 8.05 -8.89 10.02
CA TYR A 74 9.02 -8.24 9.15
C TYR A 74 8.63 -6.77 9.03
N GLY A 75 9.46 -5.88 9.56
CA GLY A 75 9.22 -4.44 9.59
C GLY A 75 10.34 -3.67 8.93
N LEU A 76 9.98 -2.77 8.02
CA LEU A 76 10.89 -1.80 7.42
C LEU A 76 10.65 -0.44 8.10
N SER A 77 11.72 0.16 8.63
CA SER A 77 11.66 1.48 9.25
C SER A 77 11.67 2.59 8.18
N MET A 78 11.34 3.82 8.58
CA MET A 78 11.35 4.97 7.69
C MET A 78 12.74 5.23 7.13
N PHE A 79 13.80 5.02 7.92
CA PHE A 79 15.19 5.15 7.47
C PHE A 79 15.83 3.81 7.10
N SER A 80 15.04 2.92 6.51
CA SER A 80 15.48 1.71 5.80
C SER A 80 16.23 0.68 6.65
N VAL A 81 15.93 0.62 7.94
CA VAL A 81 16.34 -0.51 8.78
C VAL A 81 15.29 -1.60 8.68
N LEU A 82 15.70 -2.76 8.18
CA LEU A 82 14.85 -3.94 8.07
C LEU A 82 15.06 -4.84 9.27
N LYS A 83 13.98 -5.30 9.90
CA LYS A 83 14.02 -6.19 11.05
C LYS A 83 13.10 -7.38 10.86
N CYS A 84 13.55 -8.53 11.31
CA CYS A 84 12.72 -9.67 11.61
C CYS A 84 12.63 -9.83 13.12
N LEU A 85 11.41 -9.85 13.64
CA LEU A 85 11.12 -9.94 15.05
C LEU A 85 10.33 -11.22 15.35
N ASP A 86 10.55 -11.80 16.52
CA ASP A 86 9.60 -12.76 17.08
C ASP A 86 8.25 -12.05 17.33
N ALA A 87 7.17 -12.53 16.74
CA ALA A 87 5.86 -11.87 16.83
C ALA A 87 5.28 -11.90 18.25
N ARG A 88 5.71 -12.86 19.07
CA ARG A 88 5.22 -13.03 20.43
C ARG A 88 5.87 -12.05 21.39
N THR A 89 7.18 -11.83 21.27
CA THR A 89 8.00 -11.09 22.24
C THR A 89 8.54 -9.76 21.72
N GLY A 90 8.63 -9.56 20.41
CA GLY A 90 9.31 -8.42 19.77
C GLY A 90 10.83 -8.57 19.71
N THR A 91 11.39 -9.71 20.15
CA THR A 91 12.83 -9.96 20.11
C THR A 91 13.34 -9.90 18.67
N VAL A 92 14.41 -9.16 18.44
CA VAL A 92 15.06 -9.09 17.12
C VAL A 92 15.73 -10.44 16.82
N LEU A 93 15.27 -11.11 15.77
CA LEU A 93 15.85 -12.37 15.27
C LEU A 93 16.99 -12.08 14.30
N TRP A 94 16.80 -11.08 13.42
CA TRP A 94 17.86 -10.51 12.60
C TRP A 94 17.52 -9.06 12.21
N LYS A 95 18.54 -8.28 11.85
CA LYS A 95 18.44 -6.87 11.44
C LYS A 95 19.39 -6.59 10.28
N ARG A 96 18.99 -5.70 9.37
CA ARG A 96 19.81 -5.17 8.27
C ARG A 96 19.74 -3.66 8.21
N ASP A 97 20.85 -3.03 7.87
CA ASP A 97 20.94 -1.60 7.59
C ASP A 97 21.03 -1.41 6.08
N LEU A 98 19.88 -1.23 5.44
CA LEU A 98 19.83 -1.21 3.97
C LEU A 98 20.52 0.03 3.40
N VAL A 99 20.62 1.12 4.16
CA VAL A 99 21.32 2.33 3.73
C VAL A 99 22.80 2.03 3.57
N ALA A 100 23.42 1.45 4.59
CA ALA A 100 24.83 1.09 4.56
C ALA A 100 25.12 -0.02 3.53
N GLU A 101 24.25 -1.02 3.44
CA GLU A 101 24.46 -2.20 2.60
C GLU A 101 24.23 -1.93 1.10
N TYR A 102 23.32 -1.02 0.76
CA TYR A 102 22.87 -0.78 -0.62
C TYR A 102 22.96 0.69 -1.06
N GLN A 103 23.70 1.53 -0.34
CA GLN A 103 23.94 2.94 -0.71
C GLN A 103 22.65 3.70 -1.00
N LEU A 104 21.62 3.48 -0.17
CA LEU A 104 20.33 4.11 -0.38
C LEU A 104 20.44 5.62 -0.15
N PRO A 105 19.74 6.44 -0.97
CA PRO A 105 19.61 7.85 -0.67
C PRO A 105 18.86 8.05 0.66
N PRO A 106 19.04 9.20 1.33
CA PRO A 106 18.34 9.52 2.57
C PRO A 106 16.86 9.82 2.29
N SER A 107 16.06 8.78 2.02
CA SER A 107 14.64 8.83 1.69
C SER A 107 13.88 7.66 2.32
N SER A 108 12.55 7.78 2.44
CA SER A 108 11.70 6.71 2.95
C SER A 108 11.45 5.62 1.90
N LEU A 109 11.45 4.37 2.36
CA LEU A 109 10.98 3.22 1.60
C LEU A 109 9.59 2.85 2.09
N ASP A 110 8.57 3.21 1.32
CA ASP A 110 7.17 3.06 1.72
C ASP A 110 6.45 1.89 1.01
N ALA A 111 7.11 1.26 0.04
CA ALA A 111 6.64 0.00 -0.53
C ALA A 111 6.69 -1.11 0.54
N SER A 112 5.56 -1.80 0.73
CA SER A 112 5.49 -2.92 1.67
C SER A 112 6.30 -4.10 1.11
N PRO A 113 7.02 -4.85 1.98
CA PRO A 113 7.70 -6.07 1.54
C PRO A 113 6.74 -7.08 0.92
N LEU A 114 7.25 -8.08 0.21
CA LEU A 114 6.47 -9.20 -0.28
C LEU A 114 7.12 -10.51 0.17
N ILE A 115 6.34 -11.42 0.73
CA ILE A 115 6.83 -12.77 1.01
C ILE A 115 6.41 -13.68 -0.14
N ASP A 116 7.39 -14.37 -0.74
CA ASP A 116 7.16 -15.46 -1.67
C ASP A 116 7.98 -16.68 -1.29
N ASN A 117 7.30 -17.77 -0.91
CA ASN A 117 7.94 -18.95 -0.33
C ASN A 117 8.87 -18.55 0.83
N ASN A 118 10.17 -18.85 0.73
CA ASN A 118 11.18 -18.51 1.72
C ASN A 118 11.92 -17.19 1.39
N LEU A 119 11.37 -16.34 0.52
CA LEU A 119 11.97 -15.07 0.14
C LEU A 119 11.17 -13.90 0.71
N LEU A 120 11.88 -12.92 1.25
CA LEU A 120 11.40 -11.58 1.55
C LEU A 120 11.91 -10.62 0.47
N ILE A 121 11.02 -10.16 -0.38
CA ILE A 121 11.31 -9.35 -1.56
C ILE A 121 11.00 -7.88 -1.26
N LEU A 122 11.93 -6.99 -1.64
CA LEU A 122 11.88 -5.55 -1.35
C LEU A 122 12.28 -4.76 -2.60
N SER A 123 11.47 -3.76 -2.97
CA SER A 123 11.84 -2.76 -3.99
C SER A 123 12.48 -1.56 -3.29
N ILE A 124 13.81 -1.49 -3.30
CA ILE A 124 14.58 -0.54 -2.46
C ILE A 124 15.31 0.52 -3.26
N GLY A 125 15.54 0.33 -4.57
CA GLY A 125 16.17 1.35 -5.40
C GLY A 125 17.65 1.61 -5.09
N GLY A 126 18.34 0.60 -4.55
CA GLY A 126 19.73 0.70 -4.10
C GLY A 126 20.77 0.32 -5.14
N ARG A 127 22.04 0.43 -4.76
CA ARG A 127 23.22 0.20 -5.59
C ARG A 127 24.24 -0.71 -4.89
N PRO A 128 25.06 -1.46 -5.65
CA PRO A 128 24.95 -1.71 -7.09
C PRO A 128 23.86 -2.77 -7.39
N GLY A 129 23.06 -2.53 -8.44
CA GLY A 129 22.09 -3.51 -8.96
C GLY A 129 21.02 -3.95 -7.96
N ALA A 130 20.68 -3.12 -6.97
CA ALA A 130 19.78 -3.44 -5.88
C ALA A 130 18.47 -2.64 -5.98
N GLY A 131 17.94 -2.47 -7.19
CA GLY A 131 16.61 -1.91 -7.38
C GLY A 131 15.55 -2.73 -6.65
N VAL A 132 15.66 -4.05 -6.76
CA VAL A 132 14.89 -5.06 -6.05
C VAL A 132 15.86 -6.05 -5.41
N VAL A 133 15.62 -6.44 -4.17
CA VAL A 133 16.38 -7.47 -3.47
C VAL A 133 15.45 -8.54 -2.93
N ALA A 134 15.90 -9.78 -2.93
CA ALA A 134 15.26 -10.87 -2.20
C ALA A 134 16.21 -11.42 -1.16
N LEU A 135 15.69 -11.54 0.06
CA LEU A 135 16.41 -12.04 1.21
C LEU A 135 15.80 -13.36 1.64
N ASP A 136 16.63 -14.27 2.13
CA ASP A 136 16.18 -15.46 2.83
C ASP A 136 15.37 -15.04 4.07
N LEU A 137 14.14 -15.53 4.15
CA LEU A 137 13.16 -15.09 5.15
C LEU A 137 13.60 -15.41 6.59
N SER A 138 14.44 -16.43 6.76
CA SER A 138 14.87 -16.93 8.06
C SER A 138 16.13 -16.26 8.60
N THR A 139 17.07 -15.94 7.72
CA THR A 139 18.40 -15.42 8.06
C THR A 139 18.59 -13.95 7.68
N GLY A 140 17.74 -13.42 6.82
CA GLY A 140 17.90 -12.10 6.21
C GLY A 140 19.03 -12.04 5.20
N ARG A 141 19.71 -13.14 4.85
CA ARG A 141 20.81 -13.11 3.87
C ARG A 141 20.26 -12.86 2.47
N GLU A 142 20.95 -12.04 1.68
CA GLU A 142 20.58 -11.85 0.28
C GLU A 142 20.67 -13.17 -0.50
N VAL A 143 19.63 -13.44 -1.29
CA VAL A 143 19.55 -14.58 -2.22
C VAL A 143 19.77 -14.08 -3.64
N TRP A 144 19.11 -13.01 -4.04
CA TRP A 144 19.31 -12.36 -5.32
C TRP A 144 19.01 -10.86 -5.23
N ARG A 145 19.55 -10.11 -6.19
CA ARG A 145 19.21 -8.71 -6.45
C ARG A 145 19.01 -8.49 -7.94
N ALA A 146 18.18 -7.53 -8.31
CA ALA A 146 17.88 -7.19 -9.69
C ALA A 146 17.63 -5.69 -9.85
N LEU A 147 17.79 -5.20 -11.08
CA LEU A 147 17.53 -3.81 -11.51
C LEU A 147 18.47 -2.79 -10.85
N SER A 148 18.66 -1.64 -11.51
CA SER A 148 19.48 -0.51 -11.01
C SER A 148 18.67 0.78 -10.90
N GLU A 149 17.36 0.65 -11.00
CA GLU A 149 16.38 1.73 -11.03
C GLU A 149 16.06 2.25 -9.64
N SER A 150 15.57 3.48 -9.57
CA SER A 150 15.09 4.03 -8.31
C SER A 150 13.75 3.41 -7.93
N ALA A 151 13.53 3.20 -6.63
CA ALA A 151 12.26 2.66 -6.13
C ALA A 151 11.11 3.66 -6.28
N THR A 152 9.90 3.12 -6.44
CA THR A 152 8.65 3.81 -6.13
C THR A 152 8.16 3.37 -4.74
N TRP A 153 7.00 3.85 -4.31
CA TRP A 153 6.33 3.36 -3.11
C TRP A 153 5.29 2.27 -3.40
N SER A 154 5.25 1.78 -4.65
CA SER A 154 4.34 0.72 -5.08
C SER A 154 4.83 -0.62 -4.58
N SER A 155 3.98 -1.31 -3.82
CA SER A 155 4.31 -2.65 -3.31
C SER A 155 4.26 -3.67 -4.46
N PRO A 156 5.24 -4.56 -4.59
CA PRO A 156 5.29 -5.54 -5.68
C PRO A 156 4.23 -6.63 -5.51
N VAL A 157 3.87 -7.30 -6.60
CA VAL A 157 2.89 -8.40 -6.58
C VAL A 157 3.38 -9.62 -7.35
N ILE A 158 2.97 -10.81 -6.92
CA ILE A 158 3.08 -12.03 -7.72
C ILE A 158 1.83 -12.18 -8.57
N ILE A 159 2.01 -12.42 -9.86
CA ILE A 159 0.95 -12.84 -10.78
C ILE A 159 1.28 -14.21 -11.38
N SER A 160 0.27 -14.87 -11.93
CA SER A 160 0.44 -16.05 -12.78
C SER A 160 -0.13 -15.76 -14.17
N ALA A 161 0.74 -15.72 -15.17
CA ALA A 161 0.40 -15.46 -16.57
C ALA A 161 1.48 -16.06 -17.47
N GLY A 162 1.14 -16.39 -18.72
CA GLY A 162 2.14 -16.91 -19.65
C GLY A 162 2.76 -18.25 -19.22
N GLY A 163 2.00 -19.08 -18.50
CA GLY A 163 2.46 -20.37 -17.96
C GLY A 163 3.46 -20.28 -16.80
N THR A 164 3.72 -19.10 -16.21
CA THR A 164 4.70 -18.95 -15.13
C THR A 164 4.29 -17.92 -14.07
N ARG A 165 4.93 -18.01 -12.90
CA ARG A 165 4.83 -17.02 -11.84
C ARG A 165 5.75 -15.84 -12.15
N GLN A 166 5.24 -14.64 -12.02
CA GLN A 166 5.94 -13.40 -12.35
C GLN A 166 5.84 -12.43 -11.17
N LEU A 167 6.97 -11.86 -10.77
CA LEU A 167 7.05 -10.74 -9.83
C LEU A 167 6.94 -9.45 -10.63
N ILE A 168 5.83 -8.73 -10.46
CA ILE A 168 5.61 -7.42 -11.07
C ILE A 168 6.10 -6.34 -10.12
N VAL A 169 7.05 -5.54 -10.60
CA VAL A 169 7.62 -4.40 -9.87
C VAL A 169 7.43 -3.14 -10.70
N TRP A 170 6.95 -2.08 -10.06
CA TRP A 170 6.89 -0.75 -10.65
C TRP A 170 8.01 0.12 -10.09
N MET A 171 9.02 0.37 -10.93
CA MET A 171 10.18 1.20 -10.63
C MET A 171 10.04 2.56 -11.34
N ARG A 172 10.90 3.53 -11.00
CA ARG A 172 10.77 4.89 -11.56
C ARG A 172 10.93 4.97 -13.07
N GLU A 173 11.65 4.02 -13.66
CA GLU A 173 11.96 4.01 -15.10
C GLU A 173 11.19 2.93 -15.86
N SER A 174 10.53 1.98 -15.18
CA SER A 174 9.79 0.90 -15.84
C SER A 174 8.77 0.18 -14.96
N VAL A 175 7.84 -0.49 -15.64
CA VAL A 175 7.18 -1.69 -15.09
C VAL A 175 7.96 -2.90 -15.57
N THR A 176 8.43 -3.73 -14.65
CA THR A 176 9.23 -4.90 -14.96
C THR A 176 8.59 -6.16 -14.38
N SER A 177 8.63 -7.24 -15.15
CA SER A 177 8.34 -8.60 -14.70
C SER A 177 9.63 -9.38 -14.48
N LEU A 178 9.77 -9.96 -13.30
CA LEU A 178 10.91 -10.75 -12.88
C LEU A 178 10.49 -12.20 -12.56
N ASN A 179 11.41 -13.14 -12.71
CA ASN A 179 11.31 -14.44 -12.07
C ASN A 179 11.40 -14.24 -10.54
N PRO A 180 10.37 -14.60 -9.75
CA PRO A 180 10.38 -14.35 -8.31
C PRO A 180 11.45 -15.15 -7.56
N THR A 181 11.95 -16.25 -8.13
CA THR A 181 12.95 -17.12 -7.51
C THR A 181 14.38 -16.67 -7.79
N THR A 182 14.64 -16.09 -8.96
CA THR A 182 16.02 -15.78 -9.41
C THR A 182 16.28 -14.29 -9.64
N GLY A 183 15.24 -13.46 -9.70
CA GLY A 183 15.36 -12.05 -10.08
C GLY A 183 15.62 -11.82 -11.58
N ALA A 184 15.63 -12.88 -12.41
CA ALA A 184 15.83 -12.75 -13.86
C ALA A 184 14.67 -11.99 -14.52
N VAL A 185 14.98 -11.05 -15.42
CA VAL A 185 13.96 -10.27 -16.13
C VAL A 185 13.26 -11.16 -17.17
N TYR A 186 11.92 -11.21 -17.12
CA TYR A 186 11.12 -11.79 -18.18
C TYR A 186 10.78 -10.77 -19.26
N TRP A 187 10.22 -9.64 -18.85
CA TRP A 187 9.89 -8.53 -19.73
C TRP A 187 9.95 -7.21 -18.98
N ARG A 188 10.09 -6.13 -19.73
CA ARG A 188 10.26 -4.78 -19.21
C ARG A 188 9.57 -3.79 -20.13
N GLU A 189 8.67 -2.99 -19.59
CA GLU A 189 8.04 -1.87 -20.28
C GLU A 189 8.60 -0.56 -19.69
N PRO A 190 9.41 0.19 -20.46
CA PRO A 190 9.86 1.51 -20.04
C PRO A 190 8.67 2.44 -19.84
N THR A 191 8.59 3.06 -18.67
CA THR A 191 7.60 4.09 -18.39
C THR A 191 8.29 5.43 -18.53
N VAL A 192 8.05 6.15 -19.64
CA VAL A 192 8.63 7.49 -19.94
C VAL A 192 8.31 8.53 -18.85
N SER A 193 7.44 8.20 -17.89
CA SER A 193 7.02 9.04 -16.75
C SER A 193 6.91 8.25 -15.44
N GLY A 194 7.68 7.17 -15.27
CA GLY A 194 7.51 6.12 -14.24
C GLY A 194 7.58 6.50 -12.76
N GLY A 195 7.62 7.78 -12.45
CA GLY A 195 7.21 8.32 -11.17
C GLY A 195 7.10 9.81 -11.38
N SER A 196 6.16 10.48 -10.70
CA SER A 196 6.25 11.93 -10.56
C SER A 196 7.72 12.32 -10.28
N PRO A 197 8.25 13.41 -10.84
CA PRO A 197 9.37 14.09 -10.19
C PRO A 197 8.96 14.21 -8.70
N GLY A 198 9.63 13.47 -7.82
CA GLY A 198 9.18 13.27 -6.43
C GLY A 198 8.28 12.03 -6.22
N PHE A 199 8.92 10.89 -5.92
CA PHE A 199 8.52 9.80 -5.00
C PHE A 199 7.06 9.25 -4.86
N SER A 200 6.02 9.74 -5.54
CA SER A 200 4.63 9.57 -5.04
C SER A 200 3.82 8.37 -5.57
N ALA A 201 4.42 7.38 -6.24
CA ALA A 201 3.66 6.24 -6.78
C ALA A 201 3.49 5.13 -5.73
N VAL A 202 2.29 5.04 -5.13
CA VAL A 202 1.91 4.07 -4.08
C VAL A 202 0.99 2.97 -4.62
N SER A 203 0.17 3.30 -5.62
CA SER A 203 -0.81 2.38 -6.25
C SER A 203 -0.16 1.04 -6.62
N MET A 204 -0.78 -0.07 -6.23
CA MET A 204 -0.28 -1.42 -6.50
C MET A 204 -0.76 -1.93 -7.86
N PRO A 205 0.00 -2.82 -8.54
CA PRO A 205 -0.49 -3.52 -9.71
C PRO A 205 -1.70 -4.41 -9.37
N VAL A 206 -2.72 -4.40 -10.24
CA VAL A 206 -3.94 -5.19 -10.09
C VAL A 206 -4.13 -6.08 -11.30
N LEU A 207 -4.18 -7.40 -11.07
CA LEU A 207 -4.42 -8.40 -12.11
C LEU A 207 -5.89 -8.80 -12.15
N ARG A 208 -6.45 -8.90 -13.36
CA ARG A 208 -7.73 -9.57 -13.61
C ARG A 208 -7.69 -10.31 -14.94
N GLY A 209 -7.84 -11.63 -14.91
CA GLY A 209 -7.64 -12.45 -16.10
C GLY A 209 -6.23 -12.26 -16.64
N ASP A 210 -6.13 -11.86 -17.91
CA ASP A 210 -4.89 -11.50 -18.60
C ASP A 210 -4.65 -9.99 -18.68
N ARG A 211 -5.40 -9.19 -17.91
CA ARG A 211 -5.25 -7.73 -17.83
C ARG A 211 -4.53 -7.34 -16.56
N LEU A 212 -3.46 -6.57 -16.68
CA LEU A 212 -2.68 -6.03 -15.56
C LEU A 212 -2.76 -4.51 -15.57
N LEU A 213 -3.33 -3.91 -14.52
CA LEU A 213 -3.50 -2.47 -14.38
C LEU A 213 -2.51 -1.89 -13.37
N ILE A 214 -1.83 -0.80 -13.74
CA ILE A 214 -0.92 -0.06 -12.87
C ILE A 214 -1.16 1.44 -13.02
N SER A 215 -1.82 2.08 -12.05
CA SER A 215 -2.08 3.54 -12.03
C SER A 215 -2.64 4.11 -13.36
N GLY A 216 -3.50 3.35 -14.03
CA GLY A 216 -4.11 3.75 -15.30
C GLY A 216 -3.34 3.34 -16.55
N LEU A 217 -2.22 2.63 -16.41
CA LEU A 217 -1.57 1.90 -17.50
C LEU A 217 -2.12 0.46 -17.52
N MET A 218 -2.83 0.11 -18.58
CA MET A 218 -3.36 -1.23 -18.80
C MET A 218 -2.42 -2.04 -19.67
N PHE A 219 -2.10 -3.25 -19.22
CA PHE A 219 -1.36 -4.23 -19.98
C PHE A 219 -2.26 -5.40 -20.38
N GLN A 220 -2.10 -5.85 -21.62
CA GLN A 220 -2.50 -7.17 -22.06
C GLN A 220 -1.32 -8.12 -21.83
N LEU A 221 -1.50 -9.12 -20.97
CA LEU A 221 -0.53 -10.19 -20.76
C LEU A 221 -0.71 -11.30 -21.80
N ASP A 222 0.40 -11.90 -22.19
CA ASP A 222 0.43 -13.08 -23.04
C ASP A 222 0.09 -14.32 -22.19
N GLN A 223 -0.77 -15.19 -22.71
CA GLN A 223 -1.24 -16.39 -22.01
C GLN A 223 -0.28 -17.59 -22.16
N THR A 224 0.62 -17.54 -23.13
CA THR A 224 1.52 -18.64 -23.52
C THR A 224 2.96 -18.46 -23.07
N LYS A 225 3.40 -17.22 -22.84
CA LYS A 225 4.76 -16.89 -22.37
C LYS A 225 4.73 -15.66 -21.46
N PRO A 226 5.73 -15.46 -20.57
CA PRO A 226 5.78 -14.27 -19.74
C PRO A 226 6.13 -13.05 -20.61
N ALA A 227 5.11 -12.39 -21.13
CA ALA A 227 5.19 -11.15 -21.87
C ALA A 227 3.97 -10.29 -21.55
N GLY A 228 4.12 -8.97 -21.68
CA GLY A 228 3.04 -8.00 -21.57
C GLY A 228 3.21 -6.92 -22.61
N LYS A 229 2.10 -6.40 -23.14
CA LYS A 229 2.06 -5.22 -23.99
C LYS A 229 1.12 -4.19 -23.40
N VAL A 230 1.45 -2.92 -23.52
CA VAL A 230 0.52 -1.85 -23.17
C VAL A 230 -0.69 -1.93 -24.10
N LEU A 231 -1.89 -1.95 -23.51
CA LEU A 231 -3.18 -1.90 -24.21
C LEU A 231 -3.67 -0.45 -24.31
N TRP A 232 -3.60 0.31 -23.22
CA TRP A 232 -3.91 1.74 -23.18
C TRP A 232 -3.31 2.38 -21.91
N PRO A 233 -3.17 3.72 -21.86
CA PRO A 233 -3.48 4.69 -22.93
C PRO A 233 -2.45 4.65 -24.05
N ASP A 234 -2.89 4.89 -25.28
CA ASP A 234 -2.01 5.16 -26.42
C ASP A 234 -1.53 6.61 -26.33
N THR A 235 -0.36 6.85 -25.72
CA THR A 235 0.25 8.18 -25.66
C THR A 235 1.67 8.16 -26.24
N PRO A 236 1.86 8.65 -27.48
CA PRO A 236 3.16 8.66 -28.15
C PRO A 236 4.23 9.54 -27.48
N SER A 237 3.88 10.51 -26.62
CA SER A 237 4.85 11.49 -26.09
C SER A 237 4.48 12.19 -24.77
N GLY A 238 3.60 11.61 -23.93
CA GLY A 238 3.17 12.25 -22.68
C GLY A 238 2.77 11.28 -21.57
N THR A 239 2.67 11.81 -20.34
CA THR A 239 2.39 11.08 -19.09
C THR A 239 1.31 10.02 -19.27
N ARG A 240 1.69 8.74 -19.12
CA ARG A 240 0.81 7.56 -19.32
C ARG A 240 -0.19 7.35 -18.16
N ARG A 241 -0.24 8.29 -17.21
CA ARG A 241 -0.94 8.12 -15.93
C ARG A 241 -2.26 8.87 -15.93
N ILE A 242 -3.36 8.13 -15.92
CA ILE A 242 -4.73 8.69 -15.91
C ILE A 242 -5.48 8.45 -14.60
N LEU A 243 -4.93 7.65 -13.68
CA LEU A 243 -5.51 7.35 -12.36
C LEU A 243 -4.62 7.85 -11.22
N SER A 244 -5.16 7.79 -9.99
CA SER A 244 -4.45 8.16 -8.77
C SER A 244 -3.15 7.36 -8.58
N ASP A 245 -2.19 8.01 -7.94
CA ASP A 245 -0.94 7.43 -7.48
C ASP A 245 -1.00 6.99 -6.02
N THR A 246 -2.00 7.41 -5.26
CA THR A 246 -2.19 7.06 -3.83
C THR A 246 -3.21 5.95 -3.61
N SER A 247 -3.98 5.58 -4.65
CA SER A 247 -5.03 4.55 -4.55
C SER A 247 -4.76 3.37 -5.47
N THR A 248 -4.88 2.16 -4.94
CA THR A 248 -4.96 0.94 -5.75
C THR A 248 -6.36 0.84 -6.35
N PRO A 249 -6.53 0.82 -7.69
CA PRO A 249 -7.84 0.76 -8.32
C PRO A 249 -8.61 -0.52 -7.97
N LEU A 250 -9.93 -0.42 -7.91
CA LEU A 250 -10.79 -1.60 -7.92
C LEU A 250 -11.00 -2.04 -9.37
N PHE A 251 -10.44 -3.20 -9.74
CA PHE A 251 -10.69 -3.83 -11.04
C PHE A 251 -11.80 -4.89 -10.89
N ARG A 252 -13.03 -4.51 -11.25
CA ARG A 252 -14.23 -5.37 -11.15
C ARG A 252 -14.91 -5.53 -12.51
N ASP A 253 -15.08 -6.79 -12.89
CA ASP A 253 -15.59 -7.25 -14.17
C ASP A 253 -14.81 -6.59 -15.29
N ASP A 254 -15.50 -5.97 -16.23
CA ASP A 254 -14.86 -5.24 -17.33
C ASP A 254 -14.68 -3.76 -17.01
N PHE A 255 -14.63 -3.40 -15.73
CA PHE A 255 -14.63 -2.02 -15.26
C PHE A 255 -13.59 -1.74 -14.16
N ILE A 256 -13.11 -0.50 -14.17
CA ILE A 256 -12.09 0.00 -13.26
C ILE A 256 -12.68 1.18 -12.50
N TYR A 257 -12.61 1.13 -11.17
CA TYR A 257 -13.08 2.21 -10.30
C TYR A 257 -11.90 2.76 -9.50
N SER A 258 -11.68 4.06 -9.58
CA SER A 258 -10.56 4.72 -8.90
C SER A 258 -10.75 6.23 -8.85
N PRO A 259 -10.18 6.94 -7.86
CA PRO A 259 -9.91 8.36 -8.02
C PRO A 259 -8.82 8.59 -9.08
N ARG A 260 -8.85 9.78 -9.70
CA ARG A 260 -7.71 10.42 -10.36
C ARG A 260 -6.84 11.13 -9.33
N SER A 261 -5.62 11.55 -9.70
CA SER A 261 -4.73 12.28 -8.78
C SER A 261 -5.33 13.56 -8.17
N GLY A 262 -6.33 14.18 -8.83
CA GLY A 262 -7.05 15.35 -8.33
C GLY A 262 -8.33 15.05 -7.52
N GLY A 263 -8.62 13.78 -7.21
CA GLY A 263 -9.77 13.37 -6.38
C GLY A 263 -11.06 13.03 -7.12
N THR A 264 -11.23 13.45 -8.39
CA THR A 264 -12.37 13.02 -9.21
C THR A 264 -12.39 11.50 -9.33
N PHE A 265 -13.49 10.88 -8.93
CA PHE A 265 -13.67 9.44 -8.93
C PHE A 265 -14.32 8.98 -10.23
N VAL A 266 -13.78 7.93 -10.84
CA VAL A 266 -14.16 7.51 -12.20
C VAL A 266 -14.50 6.04 -12.28
N CYS A 267 -15.31 5.69 -13.27
CA CYS A 267 -15.44 4.34 -13.80
C CYS A 267 -14.93 4.32 -15.24
N LEU A 268 -13.96 3.46 -15.53
CA LEU A 268 -13.42 3.25 -16.87
C LEU A 268 -13.77 1.84 -17.36
N GLU A 269 -13.95 1.69 -18.68
CA GLU A 269 -13.96 0.38 -19.33
C GLU A 269 -12.56 -0.21 -19.31
N ALA A 270 -12.42 -1.46 -18.88
CA ALA A 270 -11.12 -2.12 -18.78
C ALA A 270 -10.46 -2.39 -20.15
N GLU A 271 -11.27 -2.62 -21.18
CA GLU A 271 -10.78 -2.91 -22.53
C GLU A 271 -10.19 -1.68 -23.23
N THR A 272 -10.82 -0.52 -23.03
CA THR A 272 -10.55 0.68 -23.84
C THR A 272 -10.00 1.85 -23.04
N GLY A 273 -10.14 1.84 -21.71
CA GLY A 273 -9.85 2.98 -20.84
C GLY A 273 -10.89 4.10 -20.93
N ARG A 274 -11.97 3.92 -21.70
CA ARG A 274 -13.02 4.93 -21.89
C ARG A 274 -13.77 5.17 -20.58
N GLU A 275 -13.93 6.43 -20.22
CA GLU A 275 -14.74 6.83 -19.07
C GLU A 275 -16.23 6.54 -19.33
N ARG A 276 -16.86 5.86 -18.38
CA ARG A 276 -18.31 5.64 -18.34
C ARG A 276 -19.02 6.74 -17.59
N TRP A 277 -18.44 7.14 -16.45
CA TRP A 277 -18.94 8.20 -15.60
C TRP A 277 -17.83 8.68 -14.68
N GLN A 278 -18.02 9.87 -14.12
CA GLN A 278 -17.22 10.42 -13.05
C GLN A 278 -18.10 11.08 -11.98
N THR A 279 -17.57 11.20 -10.76
CA THR A 279 -18.23 11.88 -9.64
C THR A 279 -17.20 12.51 -8.70
N ASN A 280 -17.62 13.59 -8.03
CA ASN A 280 -16.84 14.27 -7.00
C ASN A 280 -17.45 14.06 -5.60
N ALA A 281 -18.39 13.12 -5.45
CA ALA A 281 -19.13 12.89 -4.21
C ALA A 281 -18.39 12.01 -3.18
N ILE A 282 -17.36 11.27 -3.59
CA ILE A 282 -16.69 10.28 -2.72
C ILE A 282 -15.69 10.96 -1.78
N THR A 283 -14.76 11.75 -2.34
CA THR A 283 -13.72 12.48 -1.58
C THR A 283 -13.54 13.90 -2.14
N GLY A 284 -12.75 14.74 -1.46
CA GLY A 284 -12.47 16.11 -1.87
C GLY A 284 -11.61 16.20 -3.13
N LEU A 285 -11.80 17.28 -3.89
CA LEU A 285 -11.03 17.57 -5.10
C LEU A 285 -9.69 18.23 -4.78
N ARG A 286 -8.67 17.40 -4.59
CA ARG A 286 -7.34 17.85 -4.20
C ARG A 286 -6.27 16.84 -4.59
N ARG A 287 -5.05 17.32 -4.75
CA ARG A 287 -3.89 16.47 -5.05
C ARG A 287 -3.59 15.58 -3.86
N GLY A 288 -3.46 14.27 -4.09
CA GLY A 288 -3.19 13.29 -3.04
C GLY A 288 -4.45 12.66 -2.43
N ALA A 289 -5.63 13.01 -2.94
CA ALA A 289 -6.88 12.32 -2.59
C ALA A 289 -6.75 10.81 -2.80
N SER A 290 -7.21 10.02 -1.84
CA SER A 290 -7.08 8.57 -1.84
C SER A 290 -8.36 7.87 -1.41
N VAL A 291 -8.64 6.73 -2.03
CA VAL A 291 -9.75 5.87 -1.66
C VAL A 291 -9.26 4.43 -1.55
N HIS A 292 -9.47 3.82 -0.39
CA HIS A 292 -9.19 2.42 -0.12
C HIS A 292 -10.48 1.60 -0.25
N PHE A 293 -10.43 0.50 -1.00
CA PHE A 293 -11.58 -0.35 -1.29
C PHE A 293 -11.59 -1.61 -0.43
N ILE A 294 -12.70 -1.87 0.25
CA ILE A 294 -12.88 -3.07 1.07
C ILE A 294 -14.16 -3.80 0.62
N PRO A 295 -14.07 -5.03 0.09
CA PRO A 295 -15.25 -5.82 -0.26
C PRO A 295 -16.20 -6.06 0.93
N ASN A 296 -17.51 -5.91 0.70
CA ASN A 296 -18.55 -6.14 1.72
C ASN A 296 -19.86 -6.68 1.11
N GLY A 297 -19.88 -7.98 0.81
CA GLY A 297 -21.04 -8.64 0.18
C GLY A 297 -21.34 -8.05 -1.20
N SER A 298 -22.59 -7.65 -1.43
CA SER A 298 -23.02 -6.94 -2.66
C SER A 298 -22.57 -5.48 -2.73
N SER A 299 -22.05 -4.94 -1.63
CA SER A 299 -21.57 -3.56 -1.52
C SER A 299 -20.06 -3.50 -1.28
N LEU A 300 -19.53 -2.29 -1.20
CA LEU A 300 -18.16 -1.98 -0.85
C LEU A 300 -18.13 -1.03 0.34
N PHE A 301 -17.08 -1.11 1.14
CA PHE A 301 -16.64 0.06 1.90
C PHE A 301 -15.57 0.82 1.12
N LEU A 302 -15.69 2.14 1.10
CA LEU A 302 -14.72 3.09 0.58
C LEU A 302 -14.21 3.90 1.76
N TYR A 303 -12.93 3.77 2.09
CA TYR A 303 -12.30 4.59 3.12
C TYR A 303 -11.50 5.71 2.44
N THR A 304 -11.83 6.96 2.77
CA THR A 304 -11.30 8.13 2.05
C THR A 304 -10.18 8.81 2.82
N ASP A 305 -9.39 9.63 2.11
CA ASP A 305 -8.39 10.51 2.72
C ASP A 305 -8.96 11.58 3.66
N ARG A 306 -10.29 11.72 3.72
CA ARG A 306 -10.98 12.55 4.71
C ARG A 306 -11.25 11.82 6.03
N GLY A 307 -10.92 10.52 6.09
CA GLY A 307 -11.20 9.65 7.23
C GLY A 307 -12.65 9.19 7.32
N ASP A 308 -13.39 9.28 6.22
CA ASP A 308 -14.75 8.76 6.11
C ASP A 308 -14.72 7.29 5.68
N LEU A 309 -15.63 6.49 6.24
CA LEU A 309 -16.01 5.18 5.73
C LEU A 309 -17.38 5.28 5.08
N ILE A 310 -17.42 5.01 3.78
CA ILE A 310 -18.64 5.03 2.99
C ILE A 310 -19.01 3.59 2.65
N ARG A 311 -20.26 3.19 2.86
CA ARG A 311 -20.80 1.97 2.26
C ARG A 311 -21.47 2.34 0.95
N ALA A 312 -21.07 1.72 -0.16
CA ALA A 312 -21.57 2.08 -1.48
C ALA A 312 -21.66 0.90 -2.44
N GLU A 313 -22.42 1.08 -3.51
CA GLU A 313 -22.39 0.25 -4.71
C GLU A 313 -21.68 0.99 -5.83
N LEU A 314 -20.79 0.28 -6.52
CA LEU A 314 -20.09 0.75 -7.71
C LEU A 314 -20.50 -0.14 -8.87
N THR A 315 -21.13 0.47 -9.87
CA THR A 315 -21.63 -0.20 -11.07
C THR A 315 -21.24 0.58 -12.32
N PRO A 316 -21.29 -0.03 -13.52
CA PRO A 316 -21.04 0.68 -14.78
C PRO A 316 -22.03 1.82 -15.06
N SER A 317 -23.21 1.79 -14.42
CA SER A 317 -24.22 2.84 -14.51
C SER A 317 -24.00 3.99 -13.52
N GLY A 318 -23.23 3.79 -12.45
CA GLY A 318 -22.94 4.85 -11.49
C GLY A 318 -22.50 4.37 -10.11
N TYR A 319 -22.28 5.39 -9.27
CA TYR A 319 -22.05 5.29 -7.84
C TYR A 319 -23.36 5.48 -7.07
N ARG A 320 -23.64 4.60 -6.11
CA ARG A 320 -24.76 4.74 -5.18
C ARG A 320 -24.26 4.65 -3.74
N GLU A 321 -24.28 5.79 -3.04
CA GLU A 321 -24.00 5.85 -1.61
C GLU A 321 -25.15 5.19 -0.84
N LEU A 322 -24.82 4.28 0.08
CA LEU A 322 -25.78 3.64 0.98
C LEU A 322 -25.72 4.26 2.37
N ASP A 323 -24.50 4.57 2.85
CA ASP A 323 -24.26 5.15 4.17
C ASP A 323 -22.86 5.77 4.24
N ARG A 324 -22.63 6.69 5.18
CA ARG A 324 -21.33 7.31 5.44
C ARG A 324 -21.16 7.62 6.92
N ALA A 325 -20.00 7.25 7.46
CA ALA A 325 -19.58 7.60 8.81
C ALA A 325 -18.19 8.21 8.80
N HIS A 326 -18.01 9.30 9.55
CA HIS A 326 -16.68 9.86 9.79
C HIS A 326 -16.00 9.10 10.93
N LEU A 327 -14.80 8.55 10.68
CA LEU A 327 -14.09 7.71 11.65
C LEU A 327 -12.91 8.42 12.31
N ILE A 328 -12.13 9.20 11.56
CA ILE A 328 -10.87 9.75 12.07
C ILE A 328 -10.50 11.03 11.34
N ASP A 329 -9.99 12.02 12.08
CA ASP A 329 -9.58 13.28 11.46
C ASP A 329 -8.29 13.09 10.64
N PRO A 330 -8.17 13.74 9.47
CA PRO A 330 -6.94 13.76 8.70
C PRO A 330 -5.87 14.64 9.37
N THR A 331 -4.66 14.11 9.52
CA THR A 331 -3.55 14.80 10.21
C THR A 331 -2.33 15.03 9.33
N SER A 332 -2.15 14.21 8.30
CA SER A 332 -0.91 14.15 7.53
C SER A 332 -0.86 15.30 6.51
N PRO A 333 0.10 16.22 6.60
CA PRO A 333 0.12 17.40 5.75
C PRO A 333 0.62 17.08 4.33
N LEU A 334 -0.01 17.71 3.33
CA LEU A 334 0.53 17.83 1.98
C LEU A 334 0.03 19.14 1.37
N PHE A 335 0.96 20.04 1.05
CA PHE A 335 0.64 21.42 0.70
C PHE A 335 -0.22 22.09 1.80
N GLU A 336 -1.40 22.60 1.44
CA GLU A 336 -2.35 23.25 2.36
C GLU A 336 -3.37 22.27 2.96
N ASP A 337 -3.37 21.01 2.51
CA ASP A 337 -4.34 20.00 2.90
C ASP A 337 -3.80 19.02 3.95
N LYS A 338 -4.73 18.35 4.62
CA LYS A 338 -4.46 17.20 5.50
C LYS A 338 -5.19 15.95 5.00
N PHE A 339 -4.54 14.81 5.19
CA PHE A 339 -4.98 13.50 4.71
C PHE A 339 -4.96 12.44 5.81
N ALA A 340 -5.84 11.45 5.67
CA ALA A 340 -5.85 10.19 6.44
C ALA A 340 -5.45 9.03 5.50
N TRP A 341 -4.18 8.97 5.11
CA TRP A 341 -3.72 8.05 4.04
C TRP A 341 -3.60 6.59 4.44
N SER A 342 -3.39 6.29 5.72
CA SER A 342 -3.18 4.91 6.18
C SER A 342 -4.35 4.02 5.80
N ALA A 343 -4.06 2.92 5.08
CA ALA A 343 -5.12 2.00 4.72
C ALA A 343 -5.74 1.38 6.00
N PRO A 344 -7.07 1.23 6.05
CA PRO A 344 -7.74 0.63 7.19
C PRO A 344 -7.47 -0.88 7.18
N SER A 345 -7.67 -1.52 8.32
CA SER A 345 -7.58 -2.97 8.42
C SER A 345 -8.80 -3.55 9.11
N MET A 346 -9.31 -4.65 8.58
CA MET A 346 -10.51 -5.29 9.10
C MET A 346 -10.17 -6.70 9.58
N ALA A 347 -10.45 -6.98 10.86
CA ALA A 347 -10.21 -8.28 11.45
C ALA A 347 -11.18 -8.53 12.60
N ASN A 348 -11.68 -9.77 12.71
CA ASN A 348 -12.58 -10.19 13.79
C ASN A 348 -13.80 -9.26 13.97
N ARG A 349 -14.41 -8.82 12.86
CA ARG A 349 -15.53 -7.86 12.83
C ARG A 349 -15.21 -6.49 13.44
N ASN A 350 -13.95 -6.11 13.47
CA ASN A 350 -13.54 -4.76 13.84
C ASN A 350 -12.81 -4.10 12.68
N LEU A 351 -13.00 -2.79 12.54
CA LEU A 351 -12.29 -1.93 11.63
C LEU A 351 -11.29 -1.09 12.43
N PHE A 352 -10.02 -1.17 12.04
CA PHE A 352 -8.92 -0.41 12.62
C PHE A 352 -8.52 0.69 11.64
N VAL A 353 -8.53 1.93 12.11
CA VAL A 353 -8.12 3.12 11.35
C VAL A 353 -7.11 3.91 12.16
N ARG A 354 -6.17 4.56 11.50
CA ARG A 354 -5.14 5.37 12.19
C ARG A 354 -4.80 6.63 11.43
N ASN A 355 -4.27 7.59 12.16
CA ASN A 355 -3.58 8.76 11.64
C ASN A 355 -2.22 8.91 12.35
N ASP A 356 -1.65 10.11 12.36
CA ASP A 356 -0.34 10.35 12.97
C ASP A 356 -0.36 10.44 14.50
N GLN A 357 -1.56 10.57 15.08
CA GLN A 357 -1.81 10.88 16.48
C GLN A 357 -2.49 9.73 17.22
N GLU A 358 -3.36 8.96 16.56
CA GLU A 358 -4.19 7.95 17.19
C GLU A 358 -4.46 6.74 16.28
N LEU A 359 -4.85 5.64 16.93
CA LEU A 359 -5.36 4.40 16.33
C LEU A 359 -6.73 4.15 16.95
N ARG A 360 -7.77 4.04 16.12
CA ARG A 360 -9.14 3.78 16.53
C ARG A 360 -9.60 2.39 16.08
N CYS A 361 -10.51 1.82 16.85
CA CYS A 361 -11.13 0.51 16.58
C CYS A 361 -12.65 0.66 16.64
N TYR A 362 -13.33 0.26 15.58
CA TYR A 362 -14.78 0.31 15.44
C TYR A 362 -15.34 -1.09 15.29
N SER A 363 -16.40 -1.41 16.06
CA SER A 363 -17.11 -2.67 15.85
C SER A 363 -17.97 -2.59 14.60
N MET A 364 -17.85 -3.60 13.74
CA MET A 364 -18.66 -3.79 12.54
C MET A 364 -19.81 -4.80 12.80
N ALA A 365 -20.01 -5.24 14.04
CA ALA A 365 -21.13 -6.07 14.40
C ALA A 365 -22.42 -5.22 14.33
N GLY A 366 -23.36 -5.60 13.47
CA GLY A 366 -24.66 -4.95 13.44
C GLY A 366 -25.34 -5.11 14.80
N ASN A 367 -25.84 -4.00 15.38
CA ASN A 367 -26.78 -4.08 16.48
C ASN A 367 -28.02 -4.82 15.96
N SER A 368 -28.19 -6.09 16.35
CA SER A 368 -29.48 -6.75 16.16
C SER A 368 -30.51 -5.91 16.91
N ARG A 369 -31.42 -5.25 16.19
CA ARG A 369 -32.59 -4.62 16.83
C ARG A 369 -33.32 -5.73 17.58
N PRO A 370 -33.63 -5.56 18.88
CA PRO A 370 -34.45 -6.56 19.57
C PRO A 370 -35.79 -6.64 18.84
N SER A 371 -36.20 -7.84 18.46
CA SER A 371 -37.51 -8.11 17.86
C SER A 371 -38.57 -7.50 18.78
N ARG A 372 -39.36 -6.55 18.28
CA ARG A 372 -40.59 -6.13 18.96
C ARG A 372 -41.46 -7.38 19.12
N ARG A 373 -41.51 -7.95 20.32
CA ARG A 373 -42.59 -8.84 20.70
C ARG A 373 -43.84 -7.99 20.72
N GLU A 374 -44.72 -8.17 19.73
CA GLU A 374 -46.10 -7.72 19.81
C GLU A 374 -46.73 -8.35 21.05
N SER A 375 -47.04 -7.52 22.04
CA SER A 375 -47.98 -7.88 23.08
C SER A 375 -49.39 -7.80 22.48
N LYS A 376 -49.96 -8.94 22.12
CA LYS A 376 -51.42 -9.07 22.01
C LYS A 376 -52.02 -8.81 23.40
N ARG A 377 -52.88 -7.82 23.50
CA ARG A 377 -54.03 -7.81 24.41
C ARG A 377 -55.25 -7.46 23.59
#